data_AF-A0A851H6K0-F1
#
_entry.id   AF-A0A851H6K0-F1
#
_cell.length_a   1.000
_cell.length_b   1.000
_cell.length_c   1.000
_cell.angle_alpha   90.00
_cell.angle_beta   90.00
_cell.angle_gamma   90.00
#
_symmetry.space_group_name_H-M   'P 1'
#
loop_
_entity.id
_entity.type
_entity.pdbx_description
1 polymer ?
#
loop_
_entity_poly.entity_id
_entity_poly.type
_entity_poly.pdbx_seq_one_letter_code
_entity_poly.pdbx_strand_id
1 'polypeptide(L)'
;MSQRSLPLSPRKALAFVNGFRAIMLLVLLFMSMLQGSEGQRLVDGGGHFNVWAVVYGCLIASWFALRDGKLAHTLQLSLAIVADILMIVWLMGMNGGVKSGYGMLLLPYLAVAGLLSSGRFALFYASIATASLFGYVGYEHVRSHMLFGSTADLFQTGLLSLAGFVTSVVTYQLARVARESEELASRRGGEIANLNRLNELVLQSQRDAVIVLDETGTVRQFNAQAVRYFPNMQRGILLPELSPIVERWRINNHSPMPVFVERNVRGRQLGGRMVPILAGDLRGVVMFLRDMADMAEEAKRIKLAALGRLTANIAHEIRNPLAAISHAGDLLAEGAEDPATQRLTRIVRDNAKRINGLVEEVLMLGRRDRVKTETIRLSQFLADFLDQFGMAQPDAAGRILTIFHSTDSIYFDRGHLGQILSNLVGNAWRHSSRVHGAVCIEINHIETQVLIRVMDDGPGMSEDAQLHLFEPFFTTESTGTGLGLYIARELAEANDARLDYIPPGGVFCLSCHLAYE
;
A
#
# COMPACT_ATOMS: atom_id res chain seq x y z
N MET A 1 14.49 8.07 -1.28
CA MET A 1 15.87 8.48 -1.58
C MET A 1 16.77 7.93 -0.49
N SER A 2 17.37 6.76 -0.74
CA SER A 2 18.26 6.09 0.21
C SER A 2 19.64 6.75 0.16
N GLN A 3 20.07 7.33 1.28
CA GLN A 3 21.46 7.72 1.48
C GLN A 3 22.30 6.44 1.48
N ARG A 4 22.87 6.10 0.31
CA ARG A 4 23.99 5.17 0.22
C ARG A 4 25.03 5.64 1.24
N SER A 5 25.41 4.79 2.19
CA SER A 5 26.64 4.99 2.94
C SER A 5 27.78 4.89 1.94
N LEU A 6 28.09 6.03 1.32
CA LEU A 6 29.26 6.16 0.48
C LEU A 6 30.48 5.92 1.37
N PRO A 7 31.53 5.24 0.84
CA PRO A 7 32.82 5.23 1.51
C PRO A 7 33.17 6.65 1.91
N LEU A 8 33.71 6.83 3.14
CA LEU A 8 34.16 8.11 3.71
C LEU A 8 34.35 9.16 2.62
N SER A 9 33.44 10.14 2.54
CA SER A 9 33.49 11.17 1.50
C SER A 9 34.93 11.68 1.37
N PRO A 10 35.46 11.90 0.15
CA PRO A 10 36.87 12.26 -0.05
C PRO A 10 37.38 13.37 0.89
N ARG A 11 36.50 14.31 1.25
CA ARG A 11 36.71 15.32 2.29
C ARG A 11 37.04 14.77 3.68
N LYS A 12 36.25 13.80 4.17
CA LYS A 12 36.45 13.16 5.48
C LYS A 12 37.75 12.34 5.49
N ALA A 13 38.07 11.67 4.38
CA ALA A 13 39.35 10.97 4.22
C ALA A 13 40.52 11.95 4.28
N LEU A 14 40.47 13.06 3.54
CA LEU A 14 41.51 14.09 3.56
C LEU A 14 41.65 14.77 4.92
N ALA A 15 40.52 15.05 5.59
CA ALA A 15 40.50 15.61 6.93
C ALA A 15 41.12 14.66 7.97
N PHE A 16 40.84 13.36 7.86
CA PHE A 16 41.45 12.34 8.71
C PHE A 16 42.98 12.28 8.52
N VAL A 17 43.46 12.28 7.27
CA VAL A 17 44.90 12.32 6.95
C VAL A 17 45.54 13.59 7.49
N ASN A 18 44.93 14.75 7.28
CA ASN A 18 45.48 16.02 7.77
C ASN A 18 45.50 16.10 9.29
N GLY A 19 44.47 15.56 9.97
CA GLY A 19 44.47 15.42 11.43
C GLY A 19 45.62 14.55 11.92
N PHE A 20 45.86 13.42 11.27
CA PHE A 20 47.01 12.56 11.56
C PHE A 20 48.35 13.28 11.38
N ARG A 21 48.52 14.04 10.29
CA ARG A 21 49.73 14.86 10.04
C ARG A 21 49.98 15.90 11.12
N ALA A 22 48.93 16.62 11.53
CA ALA A 22 49.02 17.65 12.56
C ALA A 22 49.41 17.05 13.92
N ILE A 23 48.83 15.90 14.28
CA ILE A 23 49.20 15.18 15.50
C ILE A 23 50.67 14.74 15.43
N MET A 24 51.12 14.18 14.31
CA MET A 24 52.50 13.74 14.14
C MET A 24 53.50 14.90 14.27
N LEU A 25 53.23 16.03 13.62
CA LEU A 25 54.04 17.24 13.74
C LEU A 25 54.08 17.75 15.18
N LEU A 26 52.92 17.76 15.89
CA LEU A 26 52.84 18.19 17.28
C LEU A 26 53.63 17.26 18.21
N VAL A 27 53.57 15.94 17.99
CA VAL A 27 54.36 14.96 18.76
C VAL A 27 55.85 15.17 18.53
N LEU A 28 56.30 15.39 17.29
CA LEU A 28 57.71 15.66 16.99
C LEU A 28 58.18 16.99 17.59
N LEU A 29 57.36 18.04 17.53
CA LEU A 29 57.64 19.32 18.19
C LEU A 29 57.73 19.16 19.71
N PHE A 30 56.82 18.42 20.32
CA PHE A 30 56.85 18.13 21.75
C PHE A 30 58.10 17.32 22.14
N MET A 31 58.45 16.29 21.37
CA MET A 31 59.68 15.51 21.57
C MET A 31 60.93 16.38 21.47
N SER A 32 60.95 17.38 20.56
CA SER A 32 62.06 18.34 20.46
C SER A 32 62.19 19.24 21.70
N MET A 33 61.14 19.40 22.50
CA MET A 33 61.18 20.20 23.73
C MET A 33 61.58 19.38 24.97
N LEU A 34 61.52 18.05 24.91
CA LEU A 34 61.89 17.18 26.02
C LEU A 34 63.42 17.04 26.14
N GLN A 35 63.96 17.30 27.33
CA GLN A 35 65.38 17.09 27.63
C GLN A 35 65.66 15.59 27.84
N GLY A 36 66.29 14.94 26.86
CA GLY A 36 66.71 13.53 26.90
C GLY A 36 67.44 13.13 25.61
N SER A 37 68.18 12.02 25.57
CA SER A 37 69.10 11.65 24.47
C SER A 37 68.48 11.66 23.06
N GLU A 38 67.19 11.36 22.93
CA GLU A 38 66.46 11.39 21.65
C GLU A 38 65.97 12.79 21.27
N GLY A 39 65.36 13.52 22.21
CA GLY A 39 64.96 14.94 22.01
C GLY A 39 66.18 15.84 21.77
N GLN A 40 67.29 15.51 22.41
CA GLN A 40 68.57 16.20 22.27
C GLN A 40 69.20 15.94 20.89
N ARG A 41 69.02 14.76 20.26
CA ARG A 41 69.42 14.54 18.85
C ARG A 41 68.60 15.36 17.84
N LEU A 42 67.29 15.51 18.08
CA LEU A 42 66.41 16.37 17.28
C LEU A 42 66.81 17.85 17.39
N VAL A 43 67.19 18.27 18.60
CA VAL A 43 67.65 19.63 18.92
C VAL A 43 69.09 19.88 18.44
N ASP A 44 69.98 18.89 18.52
CA ASP A 44 71.38 18.97 18.05
C ASP A 44 71.48 19.09 16.51
N GLY A 45 70.44 18.65 15.77
CA GLY A 45 70.26 18.94 14.36
C GLY A 45 70.02 20.43 14.04
N GLY A 46 69.86 21.28 15.06
CA GLY A 46 69.81 22.74 14.96
C GLY A 46 68.63 23.30 14.15
N GLY A 47 68.83 24.48 13.54
CA GLY A 47 67.81 25.19 12.76
C GLY A 47 67.23 24.41 11.58
N HIS A 48 67.85 23.30 11.16
CA HIS A 48 67.34 22.43 10.11
C HIS A 48 66.02 21.76 10.49
N PHE A 49 65.84 21.31 11.75
CA PHE A 49 64.56 20.72 12.18
C PHE A 49 63.43 21.76 12.18
N ASN A 50 63.72 22.99 12.62
CA ASN A 50 62.74 24.09 12.55
C ASN A 50 62.35 24.41 11.11
N VAL A 51 63.31 24.40 10.17
CA VAL A 51 63.02 24.55 8.73
C VAL A 51 62.14 23.40 8.24
N TRP A 52 62.47 22.16 8.58
CA TRP A 52 61.66 20.99 8.23
C TRP A 52 60.23 21.10 8.77
N ALA A 53 60.07 21.49 10.04
CA ALA A 53 58.78 21.65 10.70
C ALA A 53 57.94 22.76 10.06
N VAL A 54 58.56 23.89 9.68
CA VAL A 54 57.89 24.99 8.95
C VAL A 54 57.46 24.52 7.56
N VAL A 55 58.34 23.84 6.82
CA VAL A 55 58.02 23.31 5.48
C VAL A 55 56.87 22.30 5.58
N TYR A 56 56.91 21.39 6.56
CA TYR A 56 55.85 20.40 6.75
C TYR A 56 54.52 21.05 7.18
N GLY A 57 54.58 22.05 8.07
CA GLY A 57 53.42 22.84 8.47
C GLY A 57 52.79 23.60 7.30
N CYS A 58 53.60 24.23 6.44
CA CYS A 58 53.14 24.87 5.21
C CYS A 58 52.52 23.86 4.23
N LEU A 59 53.08 22.65 4.13
CA LEU A 59 52.54 21.58 3.29
C LEU A 59 51.16 21.13 3.80
N ILE A 60 50.99 20.92 5.10
CA ILE A 60 49.70 20.61 5.73
C ILE A 60 48.68 21.75 5.49
N ALA A 61 49.10 23.00 5.69
CA ALA A 61 48.24 24.17 5.47
C ALA A 61 47.82 24.32 4.00
N SER A 62 48.73 24.05 3.06
CA SER A 62 48.45 24.06 1.62
C SER A 62 47.40 23.01 1.25
N TRP A 63 47.50 21.79 1.79
CA TRP A 63 46.50 20.74 1.56
C TRP A 63 45.15 21.04 2.22
N PHE A 64 45.11 21.86 3.27
CA PHE A 64 43.86 22.35 3.87
C PHE A 64 43.24 23.49 3.04
N ALA A 65 44.07 24.34 2.43
CA ALA A 65 43.66 25.47 1.61
C ALA A 65 43.19 25.07 0.19
N LEU A 66 43.70 23.97 -0.36
CA LEU A 66 43.28 23.38 -1.64
C LEU A 66 41.84 22.83 -1.54
N ARG A 67 40.85 23.71 -1.74
CA ARG A 67 39.42 23.38 -1.85
C ARG A 67 39.10 22.59 -3.11
N ASP A 68 38.09 21.72 -3.01
CA ASP A 68 37.55 20.89 -4.10
C ASP A 68 37.30 21.68 -5.39
N GLY A 69 37.81 21.16 -6.51
CA GLY A 69 37.47 21.63 -7.85
C GLY A 69 38.64 21.83 -8.81
N LYS A 70 39.89 21.91 -8.32
CA LYS A 70 41.07 22.15 -9.18
C LYS A 70 41.88 20.91 -9.56
N LEU A 71 41.87 19.87 -8.72
CA LEU A 71 42.56 18.59 -8.97
C LEU A 71 41.62 17.42 -8.69
N ALA A 72 41.74 16.34 -9.46
CA ALA A 72 41.06 15.08 -9.15
C ALA A 72 41.46 14.59 -7.75
N HIS A 73 40.49 14.23 -6.90
CA HIS A 73 40.74 13.86 -5.50
C HIS A 73 41.74 12.72 -5.32
N THR A 74 41.74 11.76 -6.26
CA THR A 74 42.71 10.66 -6.27
C THR A 74 44.13 11.19 -6.46
N LEU A 75 44.33 12.12 -7.39
CA LEU A 75 45.64 12.76 -7.65
C LEU A 75 46.09 13.62 -6.47
N GLN A 76 45.18 14.35 -5.84
CA GLN A 76 45.46 15.15 -4.64
C GLN A 76 45.94 14.27 -3.48
N LEU A 77 45.25 13.15 -3.22
CA LEU A 77 45.65 12.19 -2.19
C LEU A 77 47.00 11.53 -2.52
N SER A 78 47.23 11.15 -3.78
CA SER A 78 48.51 10.58 -4.22
C SER A 78 49.69 11.52 -4.00
N LEU A 79 49.57 12.77 -4.49
CA LEU A 79 50.62 13.78 -4.33
C LEU A 79 50.92 14.05 -2.86
N ALA A 80 49.89 14.08 -2.02
CA ALA A 80 50.05 14.36 -0.62
C ALA A 80 50.76 13.21 0.13
N ILE A 81 50.45 11.95 -0.18
CA ILE A 81 51.14 10.78 0.39
C ILE A 81 52.61 10.72 -0.07
N VAL A 82 52.88 10.99 -1.35
CA VAL A 82 54.25 11.03 -1.87
C VAL A 82 55.06 12.13 -1.20
N ALA A 83 54.47 13.31 -0.99
CA ALA A 83 55.12 14.38 -0.25
C ALA A 83 55.43 13.99 1.20
N ASP A 84 54.52 13.30 1.89
CA ASP A 84 54.77 12.79 3.26
C ASP A 84 55.94 11.80 3.29
N ILE A 85 56.01 10.88 2.33
CA ILE A 85 57.12 9.92 2.20
C ILE A 85 58.45 10.66 2.06
N LEU A 86 58.53 11.64 1.16
CA LEU A 86 59.75 12.42 0.94
C LEU A 86 60.14 13.23 2.18
N MET A 87 59.17 13.81 2.88
CA MET A 87 59.41 14.57 4.11
C MET A 87 59.94 13.68 5.24
N ILE A 88 59.44 12.46 5.37
CA ILE A 88 59.93 11.51 6.38
C ILE A 88 61.33 11.00 6.02
N VAL A 89 61.61 10.74 4.74
CA VAL A 89 62.96 10.38 4.28
C VAL A 89 63.95 11.53 4.52
N TRP A 90 63.53 12.78 4.34
CA TRP A 90 64.35 13.95 4.66
C TRP A 90 64.61 14.06 6.18
N LEU A 91 63.58 13.90 7.02
CA LEU A 91 63.70 13.89 8.47
C LEU A 91 64.67 12.79 8.95
N MET A 92 64.54 11.60 8.39
CA MET A 92 65.42 10.46 8.66
C MET A 92 66.86 10.81 8.28
N GLY A 93 67.08 11.42 7.12
CA GLY A 93 68.41 11.77 6.67
C GLY A 93 69.12 12.79 7.56
N MET A 94 68.38 13.78 8.05
CA MET A 94 68.92 14.79 8.98
C MET A 94 69.31 14.23 10.36
N ASN A 95 68.72 13.11 10.77
CA ASN A 95 68.89 12.54 12.11
C ASN A 95 69.85 11.33 12.14
N GLY A 96 70.76 11.21 11.16
CA GLY A 96 71.74 10.12 11.12
C GLY A 96 71.28 8.89 10.32
N GLY A 97 70.33 9.07 9.39
CA GLY A 97 69.92 8.04 8.44
C GLY A 97 69.00 6.98 9.05
N VAL A 98 68.99 5.78 8.47
CA VAL A 98 68.00 4.73 8.78
C VAL A 98 68.08 4.23 10.23
N LYS A 99 69.28 4.25 10.82
CA LYS A 99 69.55 3.91 12.23
C LYS A 99 68.82 4.80 13.25
N SER A 100 68.37 5.97 12.82
CA SER A 100 67.65 6.93 13.67
C SER A 100 66.25 6.47 14.08
N GLY A 101 65.69 5.44 13.43
CA GLY A 101 64.33 4.97 13.70
C GLY A 101 63.22 5.83 13.09
N TYR A 102 63.49 7.08 12.66
CA TYR A 102 62.48 7.95 12.03
C TYR A 102 61.89 7.37 10.74
N GLY A 103 62.61 6.48 10.05
CA GLY A 103 62.08 5.73 8.90
C GLY A 103 60.86 4.86 9.24
N MET A 104 60.70 4.42 10.50
CA MET A 104 59.52 3.65 10.94
C MET A 104 58.22 4.47 10.86
N LEU A 105 58.31 5.81 10.88
CA LEU A 105 57.15 6.68 10.71
C LEU A 105 56.52 6.54 9.32
N LEU A 106 57.21 5.96 8.32
CA LEU A 106 56.61 5.63 7.03
C LEU A 106 55.49 4.58 7.16
N LEU A 107 55.55 3.67 8.13
CA LEU A 107 54.60 2.55 8.23
C LEU A 107 53.16 3.03 8.51
N PRO A 108 52.89 3.92 9.49
CA PRO A 108 51.56 4.52 9.66
C PRO A 108 51.05 5.27 8.41
N TYR A 109 51.92 5.96 7.67
CA TYR A 109 51.51 6.67 6.45
C TYR A 109 51.14 5.69 5.33
N LEU A 110 51.93 4.62 5.15
CA LEU A 110 51.62 3.54 4.21
C LEU A 110 50.34 2.78 4.61
N ALA A 111 50.10 2.60 5.91
CA ALA A 111 48.86 2.03 6.43
C ALA A 111 47.63 2.90 6.07
N VAL A 112 47.73 4.21 6.30
CA VAL A 112 46.66 5.17 5.95
C VAL A 112 46.46 5.22 4.43
N ALA A 113 47.53 5.20 3.65
CA ALA A 113 47.49 5.12 2.20
C ALA A 113 46.82 3.82 1.70
N GLY A 114 47.09 2.69 2.35
CA GLY A 114 46.46 1.40 2.06
C GLY A 114 44.96 1.38 2.37
N LEU A 115 44.54 2.01 3.48
CA LEU A 115 43.12 2.12 3.87
C LEU A 115 42.31 3.03 2.93
N LEU A 116 42.92 4.14 2.49
CA LEU A 116 42.23 5.18 1.73
C LEU A 116 42.32 5.00 0.21
N SER A 117 43.36 4.36 -0.30
CA SER A 117 43.54 4.19 -1.74
C SER A 117 42.59 3.14 -2.33
N SER A 118 42.30 3.27 -3.63
CA SER A 118 41.47 2.33 -4.41
C SER A 118 42.20 1.03 -4.78
N GLY A 119 43.06 0.52 -3.89
CA GLY A 119 43.81 -0.73 -4.03
C GLY A 119 44.97 -0.73 -5.02
N ARG A 120 44.79 -0.13 -6.20
CA ARG A 120 45.84 -0.06 -7.25
C ARG A 120 47.05 0.78 -6.83
N PHE A 121 46.88 1.71 -5.89
CA PHE A 121 47.93 2.64 -5.47
C PHE A 121 48.61 2.28 -4.15
N ALA A 122 48.09 1.34 -3.36
CA ALA A 122 48.68 0.97 -2.06
C ALA A 122 50.12 0.46 -2.23
N LEU A 123 50.33 -0.48 -3.15
CA LEU A 123 51.65 -1.02 -3.48
C LEU A 123 52.56 0.02 -4.17
N PHE A 124 51.97 0.97 -4.90
CA PHE A 124 52.69 2.06 -5.55
C PHE A 124 53.32 3.02 -4.54
N TYR A 125 52.65 3.33 -3.43
CA TYR A 125 53.25 4.16 -2.39
C TYR A 125 54.37 3.42 -1.64
N ALA A 126 54.22 2.11 -1.41
CA ALA A 126 55.27 1.28 -0.82
C ALA A 126 56.53 1.24 -1.72
N SER A 127 56.35 1.16 -3.04
CA SER A 127 57.48 1.19 -3.98
C SER A 127 58.16 2.56 -4.03
N ILE A 128 57.42 3.67 -3.96
CA ILE A 128 57.99 5.02 -3.85
C ILE A 128 58.77 5.18 -2.54
N ALA A 129 58.22 4.73 -1.42
CA ALA A 129 58.92 4.75 -0.13
C ALA A 129 60.21 3.93 -0.19
N THR A 130 60.15 2.73 -0.76
CA THR A 130 61.32 1.87 -0.97
C THR A 130 62.37 2.57 -1.85
N ALA A 131 61.98 3.10 -3.00
CA ALA A 131 62.88 3.80 -3.90
C ALA A 131 63.50 5.05 -3.25
N SER A 132 62.74 5.79 -2.45
CA SER A 132 63.22 6.97 -1.75
C SER A 132 64.21 6.62 -0.63
N LEU A 133 63.95 5.54 0.11
CA LEU A 133 64.87 5.03 1.14
C LEU A 133 66.19 4.53 0.54
N PHE A 134 66.13 3.68 -0.50
CA PHE A 134 67.33 3.20 -1.18
C PHE A 134 68.07 4.33 -1.92
N GLY A 135 67.34 5.28 -2.50
CA GLY A 135 67.91 6.48 -3.12
C GLY A 135 68.69 7.34 -2.11
N TYR A 136 68.14 7.51 -0.90
CA TYR A 136 68.85 8.20 0.19
C TYR A 136 70.13 7.46 0.59
N VAL A 137 70.07 6.15 0.83
CA VAL A 137 71.25 5.35 1.21
C VAL A 137 72.31 5.37 0.10
N GLY A 138 71.89 5.29 -1.17
CA GLY A 138 72.79 5.40 -2.31
C GLY A 138 73.44 6.78 -2.44
N TYR A 139 72.69 7.85 -2.19
CA TYR A 139 73.23 9.22 -2.17
C TYR A 139 74.26 9.41 -1.05
N GLU A 140 73.95 8.94 0.16
CA GLU A 140 74.88 8.95 1.30
C GLU A 140 76.17 8.18 1.00
N HIS A 141 76.05 7.03 0.33
CA HIS A 141 77.18 6.20 -0.09
C HIS A 141 78.11 6.94 -1.07
N VAL A 142 77.56 7.63 -2.07
CA VAL A 142 78.35 8.44 -3.02
C VAL A 142 78.99 9.64 -2.31
N ARG A 143 78.24 10.33 -1.45
CA ARG A 143 78.71 11.53 -0.73
C ARG A 143 79.89 11.22 0.21
N SER A 144 79.82 10.09 0.92
CA SER A 144 80.79 9.72 1.96
C SER A 144 82.09 9.07 1.43
N HIS A 145 82.19 8.79 0.12
CA HIS A 145 83.34 8.11 -0.51
C HIS A 145 83.73 6.76 0.15
N MET A 146 82.84 6.16 0.94
CA MET A 146 83.04 4.87 1.60
C MET A 146 82.70 3.74 0.63
N LEU A 147 83.66 2.83 0.35
CA LEU A 147 83.53 1.72 -0.62
C LEU A 147 82.39 0.71 -0.31
N PHE A 148 81.90 0.68 0.94
CA PHE A 148 80.67 0.00 1.32
C PHE A 148 79.98 0.84 2.41
N GLY A 149 78.71 1.22 2.21
CA GLY A 149 77.87 1.64 3.34
C GLY A 149 77.85 0.52 4.38
N SER A 150 77.65 0.82 5.66
CA SER A 150 77.56 -0.22 6.69
C SER A 150 76.51 -1.24 6.25
N THR A 151 76.88 -2.52 6.13
CA THR A 151 75.97 -3.60 5.71
C THR A 151 74.68 -3.62 6.55
N ALA A 152 74.76 -3.12 7.78
CA ALA A 152 73.62 -2.90 8.67
C ALA A 152 72.59 -1.89 8.14
N ASP A 153 73.02 -0.79 7.47
CA ASP A 153 72.11 0.25 6.96
C ASP A 153 71.30 -0.26 5.76
N LEU A 154 71.96 -0.99 4.85
CA LEU A 154 71.29 -1.66 3.73
C LEU A 154 70.30 -2.71 4.23
N PHE A 155 70.68 -3.50 5.24
CA PHE A 155 69.81 -4.51 5.83
C PHE A 155 68.58 -3.90 6.53
N GLN A 156 68.77 -2.86 7.35
CA GLN A 156 67.67 -2.14 8.01
C GLN A 156 66.73 -1.48 6.98
N THR A 157 67.29 -0.91 5.90
CA THR A 157 66.51 -0.33 4.80
C THR A 157 65.66 -1.38 4.09
N GLY A 158 66.24 -2.56 3.83
CA GLY A 158 65.54 -3.70 3.25
C GLY A 158 64.40 -4.19 4.15
N LEU A 159 64.65 -4.31 5.47
CA LEU A 159 63.64 -4.73 6.44
C LEU A 159 62.49 -3.71 6.56
N LEU A 160 62.80 -2.42 6.62
CA LEU A 160 61.81 -1.35 6.66
C LEU A 160 60.97 -1.29 5.38
N SER A 161 61.60 -1.49 4.21
CA SER A 161 60.90 -1.57 2.93
C SER A 161 59.95 -2.77 2.87
N LEU A 162 60.41 -3.93 3.34
CA LEU A 162 59.57 -5.14 3.47
C LEU A 162 58.38 -4.89 4.40
N ALA A 163 58.62 -4.28 5.57
CA ALA A 163 57.57 -3.90 6.50
C ALA A 163 56.56 -2.94 5.83
N GLY A 164 57.02 -1.96 5.06
CA GLY A 164 56.17 -1.05 4.30
C GLY A 164 55.25 -1.74 3.29
N PHE A 165 55.77 -2.74 2.56
CA PHE A 165 54.97 -3.57 1.66
C PHE A 165 53.95 -4.41 2.41
N VAL A 166 54.36 -5.10 3.48
CA VAL A 166 53.45 -5.91 4.32
C VAL A 166 52.34 -5.04 4.90
N THR A 167 52.67 -3.89 5.48
CA THR A 167 51.70 -2.93 6.01
C THR A 167 50.72 -2.49 4.93
N SER A 168 51.19 -2.16 3.72
CA SER A 168 50.34 -1.72 2.61
C SER A 168 49.37 -2.82 2.15
N VAL A 169 49.83 -4.07 2.08
CA VAL A 169 48.98 -5.22 1.67
C VAL A 169 47.93 -5.52 2.74
N VAL A 170 48.31 -5.62 4.01
CA VAL A 170 47.40 -5.95 5.11
C VAL A 170 46.33 -4.87 5.27
N THR A 171 46.73 -3.60 5.27
CA THR A 171 45.78 -2.49 5.40
C THR A 171 44.83 -2.40 4.21
N TYR A 172 45.31 -2.66 2.99
CA TYR A 172 44.46 -2.76 1.82
C TYR A 172 43.43 -3.91 1.94
N GLN A 173 43.86 -5.10 2.36
CA GLN A 173 42.96 -6.24 2.55
C GLN A 173 41.89 -5.96 3.60
N LEU A 174 42.27 -5.38 4.74
CA LEU A 174 41.34 -4.98 5.79
C LEU A 174 40.31 -3.96 5.29
N ALA A 175 40.77 -2.93 4.57
CA ALA A 175 39.86 -1.96 3.95
C ALA A 175 38.91 -2.59 2.94
N ARG A 176 39.38 -3.57 2.16
CA ARG A 176 38.54 -4.28 1.18
C ARG A 176 37.44 -5.09 1.87
N VAL A 177 37.80 -5.91 2.87
CA VAL A 177 36.84 -6.74 3.62
C VAL A 177 35.82 -5.86 4.36
N ALA A 178 36.25 -4.75 4.96
CA ALA A 178 35.35 -3.83 5.65
C ALA A 178 34.30 -3.23 4.71
N ARG A 179 34.71 -2.79 3.50
CA ARG A 179 33.79 -2.24 2.48
C ARG A 179 32.81 -3.30 1.97
N GLU A 180 33.31 -4.50 1.66
CA GLU A 180 32.46 -5.63 1.21
C GLU A 180 31.43 -6.02 2.28
N SER A 181 31.82 -6.03 3.56
CA SER A 181 30.92 -6.31 4.69
C SER A 181 29.84 -5.24 4.86
N GLU A 182 30.20 -3.96 4.74
CA GLU A 182 29.25 -2.84 4.83
C GLU A 182 28.23 -2.88 3.69
N GLU A 183 28.68 -3.10 2.45
CA GLU A 183 27.80 -3.23 1.30
C GLU A 183 26.82 -4.40 1.45
N LEU A 184 27.30 -5.56 1.91
CA LEU A 184 26.46 -6.73 2.14
C LEU A 184 25.44 -6.48 3.27
N ALA A 185 25.86 -5.86 4.36
CA ALA A 185 24.98 -5.50 5.47
C ALA A 185 23.89 -4.50 5.03
N SER A 186 24.25 -3.51 4.22
CA SER A 186 23.30 -2.54 3.66
C SER A 186 22.28 -3.20 2.73
N ARG A 187 22.72 -4.11 1.84
CA ARG A 187 21.81 -4.87 0.97
C ARG A 187 20.84 -5.75 1.78
N ARG A 188 21.35 -6.53 2.74
CA ARG A 188 20.50 -7.37 3.61
C ARG A 188 19.53 -6.54 4.45
N GLY A 189 19.97 -5.41 4.99
CA GLY A 189 19.10 -4.49 5.73
C GLY A 189 17.98 -3.92 4.87
N GLY A 190 18.28 -3.56 3.62
CA GLY A 190 17.29 -3.11 2.64
C GLY A 190 16.27 -4.19 2.27
N GLU A 191 16.70 -5.42 2.03
CA GLU A 191 15.82 -6.55 1.72
C GLU A 191 14.87 -6.87 2.88
N ILE A 192 15.37 -6.91 4.12
CA ILE A 192 14.55 -7.15 5.31
C ILE A 192 13.50 -6.04 5.49
N ALA A 193 13.91 -4.78 5.34
CA ALA A 193 12.98 -3.65 5.43
C ALA A 193 11.90 -3.71 4.34
N ASN A 194 12.26 -4.12 3.13
CA ASN A 194 11.32 -4.25 2.03
C ASN A 194 10.34 -5.43 2.25
N LEU A 195 10.84 -6.58 2.71
CA LEU A 195 10.01 -7.73 3.07
C LEU A 195 9.03 -7.40 4.21
N ASN A 196 9.48 -6.70 5.25
CA ASN A 196 8.61 -6.25 6.33
C ASN A 196 7.52 -5.30 5.82
N ARG A 197 7.88 -4.36 4.95
CA ARG A 197 6.90 -3.43 4.36
C ARG A 197 5.90 -4.14 3.43
N LEU A 198 6.34 -5.12 2.64
CA LEU A 198 5.45 -5.96 1.84
C LEU A 198 4.49 -6.75 2.73
N ASN A 199 4.99 -7.39 3.79
CA ASN A 199 4.14 -8.11 4.75
C ASN A 199 3.10 -7.19 5.40
N GLU A 200 3.48 -5.96 5.77
CA GLU A 200 2.54 -4.96 6.31
C GLU A 200 1.46 -4.58 5.29
N LEU A 201 1.84 -4.32 4.03
CA LEU A 201 0.88 -3.98 2.97
C LEU A 201 -0.09 -5.14 2.68
N VAL A 202 0.42 -6.37 2.61
CA VAL A 202 -0.41 -7.56 2.40
C VAL A 202 -1.43 -7.67 3.53
N LEU A 203 -1.00 -7.57 4.79
CA LEU A 203 -1.89 -7.65 5.95
C LEU A 203 -2.94 -6.53 5.96
N GLN A 204 -2.57 -5.31 5.59
CA GLN A 204 -3.49 -4.17 5.51
C GLN A 204 -4.54 -4.32 4.40
N SER A 205 -4.23 -5.02 3.30
CA SER A 205 -5.16 -5.21 2.18
C SER A 205 -6.20 -6.33 2.39
N GLN A 206 -6.11 -7.07 3.50
CA GLN A 206 -7.05 -8.16 3.78
C GLN A 206 -8.37 -7.66 4.36
N ARG A 207 -9.47 -8.28 3.90
CA ARG A 207 -10.84 -8.01 4.36
C ARG A 207 -11.16 -8.63 5.71
N ASP A 208 -10.43 -9.68 6.09
CA ASP A 208 -10.56 -10.32 7.40
C ASP A 208 -9.73 -9.55 8.42
N ALA A 209 -10.23 -9.44 9.65
CA ALA A 209 -9.42 -8.97 10.76
C ALA A 209 -8.40 -10.05 11.12
N VAL A 210 -7.12 -9.72 10.98
CA VAL A 210 -6.01 -10.61 11.32
C VAL A 210 -5.35 -10.11 12.59
N ILE A 211 -5.24 -10.98 13.58
CA ILE A 211 -4.64 -10.67 14.88
C ILE A 211 -3.67 -11.79 15.22
N VAL A 212 -2.42 -11.44 15.49
CA VAL A 212 -1.38 -12.37 15.93
C VAL A 212 -1.24 -12.23 17.44
N LEU A 213 -1.45 -13.31 18.15
CA LEU A 213 -1.35 -13.40 19.61
C LEU A 213 -0.17 -14.30 19.99
N ASP A 214 0.49 -14.01 21.11
CA ASP A 214 1.47 -14.94 21.70
C ASP A 214 0.81 -16.03 22.57
N GLU A 215 1.62 -16.92 23.16
CA GLU A 215 1.13 -18.01 24.04
C GLU A 215 0.30 -17.52 25.24
N THR A 216 0.54 -16.28 25.69
CA THR A 216 -0.19 -15.67 26.80
C THR A 216 -1.49 -14.99 26.36
N GLY A 217 -1.69 -14.85 25.04
CA GLY A 217 -2.83 -14.18 24.44
C GLY A 217 -2.62 -12.69 24.18
N THR A 218 -1.42 -12.15 24.38
CA THR A 218 -1.18 -10.70 24.14
C THR A 218 -1.00 -10.43 22.66
N VAL A 219 -1.49 -9.26 22.20
CA VAL A 219 -1.46 -8.88 20.79
C VAL A 219 -0.03 -8.53 20.36
N ARG A 220 0.52 -9.24 19.38
CA ARG A 220 1.82 -8.95 18.76
C ARG A 220 1.70 -8.13 17.49
N GLN A 221 0.72 -8.47 16.65
CA GLN A 221 0.50 -7.80 15.38
C GLN A 221 -0.96 -7.86 15.00
N PHE A 222 -1.42 -6.89 14.23
CA PHE A 222 -2.79 -6.81 13.74
C PHE A 222 -2.86 -5.98 12.46
N ASN A 223 -3.91 -6.19 11.66
CA ASN A 223 -4.16 -5.37 10.47
C ASN A 223 -5.19 -4.25 10.72
N ALA A 224 -5.40 -3.41 9.69
CA ALA A 224 -6.33 -2.28 9.77
C ALA A 224 -7.78 -2.73 10.04
N GLN A 225 -8.20 -3.88 9.47
CA GLN A 225 -9.55 -4.40 9.70
C GLN A 225 -9.76 -4.80 11.17
N ALA A 226 -8.74 -5.37 11.83
CA ALA A 226 -8.82 -5.65 13.25
C ALA A 226 -9.05 -4.38 14.09
N VAL A 227 -8.44 -3.24 13.72
CA VAL A 227 -8.69 -1.95 14.39
C VAL A 227 -10.13 -1.46 14.16
N ARG A 228 -10.72 -1.72 12.99
CA ARG A 228 -12.13 -1.37 12.72
C ARG A 228 -13.10 -2.16 13.59
N TYR A 229 -12.79 -3.41 13.92
CA TYR A 229 -13.57 -4.21 14.86
C TYR A 229 -13.26 -3.84 16.32
N PHE A 230 -11.99 -3.55 16.60
CA PHE A 230 -11.45 -3.27 17.94
C PHE A 230 -10.62 -1.96 17.93
N PRO A 231 -11.25 -0.78 18.13
CA PRO A 231 -10.58 0.52 18.06
C PRO A 231 -9.48 0.74 19.11
N ASN A 232 -9.59 0.06 20.27
CA ASN A 232 -8.63 0.15 21.37
C ASN A 232 -7.47 -0.86 21.24
N MET A 233 -7.31 -1.48 20.06
CA MET A 233 -6.28 -2.50 19.83
C MET A 233 -4.88 -1.91 19.82
N GLN A 234 -4.00 -2.44 20.67
CA GLN A 234 -2.61 -2.03 20.80
C GLN A 234 -1.71 -3.25 20.97
N ARG A 235 -0.44 -3.12 20.56
CA ARG A 235 0.56 -4.19 20.72
C ARG A 235 0.95 -4.32 22.20
N GLY A 236 1.15 -5.56 22.65
CA GLY A 236 1.57 -5.90 24.01
C GLY A 236 0.43 -5.97 25.04
N ILE A 237 -0.82 -5.76 24.62
CA ILE A 237 -1.98 -5.77 25.52
C ILE A 237 -2.86 -6.99 25.19
N LEU A 238 -3.41 -7.62 26.22
CA LEU A 238 -4.49 -8.59 26.10
C LEU A 238 -5.82 -7.83 26.03
N LEU A 239 -6.56 -7.98 24.93
CA LEU A 239 -7.89 -7.38 24.80
C LEU A 239 -8.91 -8.21 25.60
N PRO A 240 -9.64 -7.61 26.56
CA PRO A 240 -10.68 -8.30 27.32
C PRO A 240 -11.73 -8.96 26.43
N GLU A 241 -12.05 -8.35 25.29
CA GLU A 241 -13.06 -8.85 24.34
C GLU A 241 -12.63 -10.15 23.64
N LEU A 242 -11.33 -10.43 23.56
CA LEU A 242 -10.78 -11.65 22.96
C LEU A 242 -10.45 -12.72 24.00
N SER A 243 -10.48 -12.37 25.30
CA SER A 243 -10.11 -13.28 26.38
C SER A 243 -10.90 -14.61 26.38
N PRO A 244 -12.23 -14.65 26.11
CA PRO A 244 -12.95 -15.92 26.12
C PRO A 244 -12.51 -16.86 24.98
N ILE A 245 -12.15 -16.30 23.83
CA ILE A 245 -11.67 -17.05 22.67
C ILE A 245 -10.26 -17.59 22.96
N VAL A 246 -9.38 -16.75 23.50
CA VAL A 246 -8.01 -17.10 23.88
C VAL A 246 -8.00 -18.18 24.96
N GLU A 247 -8.86 -18.06 25.98
CA GLU A 247 -8.95 -19.03 27.07
C GLU A 247 -9.39 -20.40 26.58
N ARG A 248 -10.40 -20.47 25.70
CA ARG A 248 -10.80 -21.72 25.04
C ARG A 248 -9.65 -22.33 24.23
N TRP A 249 -8.87 -21.51 23.52
CA TRP A 249 -7.69 -22.00 22.79
C TRP A 249 -6.62 -22.59 23.71
N ARG A 250 -6.35 -21.94 24.86
CA ARG A 250 -5.39 -22.43 25.87
C ARG A 250 -5.88 -23.74 26.50
N ILE A 251 -7.16 -23.81 26.88
CA ILE A 251 -7.77 -25.02 27.44
C ILE A 251 -7.72 -26.18 26.45
N ASN A 252 -7.88 -25.90 25.15
CA ASN A 252 -7.78 -26.91 24.08
C ASN A 252 -6.33 -27.24 23.67
N ASN A 253 -5.39 -27.09 24.61
CA ASN A 253 -3.98 -27.45 24.47
C ASN A 253 -3.31 -26.80 23.24
N HIS A 254 -3.67 -25.55 22.95
CA HIS A 254 -3.18 -24.76 21.82
C HIS A 254 -3.49 -25.35 20.41
N SER A 255 -4.47 -26.26 20.33
CA SER A 255 -4.88 -26.90 19.08
C SER A 255 -5.52 -25.89 18.11
N PRO A 256 -5.44 -26.11 16.78
CA PRO A 256 -6.14 -25.30 15.79
C PRO A 256 -7.65 -25.28 16.06
N MET A 257 -8.28 -24.11 15.93
CA MET A 257 -9.74 -23.99 15.92
C MET A 257 -10.18 -23.58 14.51
N PRO A 258 -10.61 -24.53 13.67
CA PRO A 258 -10.84 -24.28 12.25
C PRO A 258 -12.03 -23.37 11.97
N VAL A 259 -13.06 -23.40 12.83
CA VAL A 259 -14.22 -22.50 12.77
C VAL A 259 -14.75 -22.27 14.19
N PHE A 260 -14.99 -21.01 14.54
CA PHE A 260 -15.79 -20.63 15.70
C PHE A 260 -16.67 -19.42 15.36
N VAL A 261 -17.73 -19.23 16.13
CA VAL A 261 -18.61 -18.06 16.00
C VAL A 261 -18.78 -17.46 17.39
N GLU A 262 -18.34 -16.21 17.55
CA GLU A 262 -18.51 -15.46 18.78
C GLU A 262 -19.71 -14.52 18.66
N ARG A 263 -20.63 -14.63 19.62
CA ARG A 263 -21.82 -13.77 19.70
C ARG A 263 -21.53 -12.57 20.59
N ASN A 264 -22.13 -11.43 20.27
CA ASN A 264 -22.11 -10.21 21.07
C ASN A 264 -20.72 -9.58 21.28
N VAL A 265 -19.81 -9.72 20.32
CA VAL A 265 -18.56 -8.93 20.34
C VAL A 265 -18.92 -7.50 19.91
N ARG A 266 -19.21 -6.63 20.89
CA ARG A 266 -19.67 -5.25 20.69
C ARG A 266 -20.93 -5.14 19.80
N GLY A 267 -21.89 -6.04 20.00
CA GLY A 267 -23.15 -6.08 19.23
C GLY A 267 -23.02 -6.73 17.84
N ARG A 268 -21.88 -7.34 17.52
CA ARG A 268 -21.64 -8.06 16.26
C ARG A 268 -21.51 -9.56 16.51
N GLN A 269 -21.77 -10.33 15.46
CA GLN A 269 -21.51 -11.76 15.43
C GLN A 269 -20.30 -12.01 14.55
N LEU A 270 -19.18 -12.43 15.15
CA LEU A 270 -17.92 -12.63 14.44
C LEU A 270 -17.68 -14.12 14.22
N GLY A 271 -17.53 -14.52 12.97
CA GLY A 271 -17.03 -15.84 12.59
C GLY A 271 -15.51 -15.79 12.47
N GLY A 272 -14.81 -16.85 12.88
CA GLY A 272 -13.36 -16.85 12.84
C GLY A 272 -12.71 -18.22 12.84
N ARG A 273 -11.38 -18.20 12.66
CA ARG A 273 -10.52 -19.38 12.76
C ARG A 273 -9.19 -19.01 13.41
N MET A 274 -8.57 -19.99 14.07
CA MET A 274 -7.26 -19.85 14.70
C MET A 274 -6.27 -20.86 14.15
N VAL A 275 -5.12 -20.36 13.73
CA VAL A 275 -4.02 -21.15 13.16
C VAL A 275 -2.80 -21.01 14.07
N PRO A 276 -2.33 -22.08 14.71
CA PRO A 276 -1.17 -22.01 15.59
C PRO A 276 0.11 -21.72 14.81
N ILE A 277 1.02 -20.95 15.42
CA ILE A 277 2.35 -20.69 14.88
C ILE A 277 3.29 -21.71 15.51
N LEU A 278 3.73 -22.69 14.71
CA LEU A 278 4.56 -23.81 15.15
C LEU A 278 6.05 -23.65 14.80
N ALA A 279 6.44 -22.56 14.15
CA ALA A 279 7.78 -22.37 13.59
C ALA A 279 8.44 -21.05 14.05
N GLY A 280 9.71 -21.15 14.48
CA GLY A 280 10.53 -20.03 14.96
C GLY A 280 10.45 -19.80 16.47
N ASP A 281 11.03 -18.69 16.94
CA ASP A 281 11.01 -18.29 18.36
C ASP A 281 9.63 -17.75 18.81
N LEU A 282 8.72 -17.49 17.86
CA LEU A 282 7.36 -17.03 18.12
C LEU A 282 6.42 -18.23 18.26
N ARG A 283 6.11 -18.57 19.51
CA ARG A 283 4.98 -19.46 19.84
C ARG A 283 3.73 -18.62 20.08
N GLY A 284 2.63 -18.99 19.43
CA GLY A 284 1.41 -18.19 19.45
C GLY A 284 0.36 -18.69 18.46
N VAL A 285 -0.58 -17.80 18.11
CA VAL A 285 -1.70 -18.11 17.22
C VAL A 285 -2.05 -16.91 16.34
N VAL A 286 -2.38 -17.19 15.08
CA VAL A 286 -2.99 -16.21 14.17
C VAL A 286 -4.49 -16.42 14.20
N MET A 287 -5.22 -15.39 14.62
CA MET A 287 -6.67 -15.35 14.64
C MET A 287 -7.16 -14.55 13.43
N PHE A 288 -8.07 -15.15 12.67
CA PHE A 288 -8.80 -14.51 11.58
C PHE A 288 -10.25 -14.33 12.04
N LEU A 289 -10.79 -13.12 11.92
CA LEU A 289 -12.15 -12.77 12.31
C LEU A 289 -12.86 -12.04 11.17
N ARG A 290 -14.14 -12.33 10.99
CA ARG A 290 -14.99 -11.69 9.99
C ARG A 290 -16.41 -11.51 10.52
N ASP A 291 -17.02 -10.39 10.19
CA ASP A 291 -18.43 -10.14 10.53
C ASP A 291 -19.35 -11.05 9.72
N MET A 292 -20.25 -11.77 10.40
CA MET A 292 -21.22 -12.65 9.76
C MET A 292 -22.22 -11.89 8.89
N ALA A 293 -22.51 -10.62 9.22
CA ALA A 293 -23.37 -9.78 8.39
C ALA A 293 -22.71 -9.46 7.04
N ASP A 294 -21.42 -9.09 7.06
CA ASP A 294 -20.64 -8.84 5.84
C ASP A 294 -20.54 -10.10 4.97
N MET A 295 -20.40 -11.27 5.59
CA MET A 295 -20.38 -12.57 4.88
C MET A 295 -21.73 -12.89 4.22
N ALA A 296 -22.84 -12.65 4.93
CA ALA A 296 -24.17 -12.90 4.42
C ALA A 296 -24.50 -11.99 3.22
N GLU A 297 -24.15 -10.71 3.31
CA GLU A 297 -24.35 -9.74 2.23
C GLU A 297 -23.50 -10.07 0.99
N GLU A 298 -22.23 -10.48 1.17
CA GLU A 298 -21.40 -10.95 0.06
C GLU A 298 -21.98 -12.22 -0.59
N ALA A 299 -22.46 -13.17 0.22
CA ALA A 299 -23.09 -14.38 -0.28
C ALA A 299 -24.39 -14.06 -1.05
N LYS A 300 -25.21 -13.12 -0.57
CA LYS A 300 -26.40 -12.61 -1.27
C LYS A 300 -25.99 -12.02 -2.62
N ARG A 301 -24.96 -11.16 -2.67
CA ARG A 301 -24.44 -10.56 -3.90
C ARG A 301 -23.90 -11.57 -4.89
N ILE A 302 -23.12 -12.56 -4.43
CA ILE A 302 -22.59 -13.63 -5.29
C ILE A 302 -23.75 -14.45 -5.88
N LYS A 303 -24.76 -14.78 -5.07
CA LYS A 303 -25.96 -15.49 -5.53
C LYS A 303 -26.72 -14.68 -6.60
N LEU A 304 -26.93 -13.38 -6.37
CA LEU A 304 -27.62 -12.51 -7.32
C LEU A 304 -26.81 -12.32 -8.62
N ALA A 305 -25.49 -12.14 -8.54
CA ALA A 305 -24.63 -12.02 -9.71
C ALA A 305 -24.58 -13.32 -10.54
N ALA A 306 -24.56 -14.47 -9.87
CA ALA A 306 -24.64 -15.78 -10.51
C ALA A 306 -26.01 -15.98 -11.18
N LEU A 307 -27.09 -15.60 -10.50
CA LEU A 307 -28.43 -15.61 -11.05
C LEU A 307 -28.51 -14.71 -12.30
N GLY A 308 -28.00 -13.48 -12.23
CA GLY A 308 -27.99 -12.55 -13.37
C GLY A 308 -27.29 -13.07 -14.62
N ARG A 309 -26.12 -13.73 -14.45
CA ARG A 309 -25.40 -14.34 -15.58
C ARG A 309 -26.14 -15.55 -16.17
N LEU A 310 -26.72 -16.39 -15.32
CA LEU A 310 -27.52 -17.53 -15.77
C LEU A 310 -28.79 -17.07 -16.48
N THR A 311 -29.50 -16.11 -15.90
CA THR A 311 -30.68 -15.49 -16.49
C THR A 311 -30.33 -14.83 -17.82
N ALA A 312 -29.17 -14.19 -17.99
CA ALA A 312 -28.80 -13.56 -19.25
C ALA A 312 -28.71 -14.54 -20.43
N ASN A 313 -28.11 -15.69 -20.21
CA ASN A 313 -28.03 -16.72 -21.25
C ASN A 313 -29.41 -17.36 -21.50
N ILE A 314 -30.13 -17.70 -20.42
CA ILE A 314 -31.47 -18.30 -20.51
C ILE A 314 -32.47 -17.32 -21.16
N ALA A 315 -32.35 -16.03 -20.91
CA ALA A 315 -33.23 -15.00 -21.46
C ALA A 315 -33.14 -14.93 -22.98
N HIS A 316 -31.92 -14.98 -23.54
CA HIS A 316 -31.74 -15.05 -24.97
C HIS A 316 -32.30 -16.35 -25.57
N GLU A 317 -32.16 -17.47 -24.86
CA GLU A 317 -32.70 -18.77 -25.28
C GLU A 317 -34.23 -18.86 -25.16
N ILE A 318 -34.87 -18.13 -24.24
CA ILE A 318 -36.34 -18.05 -24.09
C ILE A 318 -36.94 -17.04 -25.08
N ARG A 319 -36.29 -15.88 -25.30
CA ARG A 319 -36.82 -14.84 -26.20
C ARG A 319 -36.96 -15.35 -27.64
N ASN A 320 -36.08 -16.24 -28.07
CA ASN A 320 -36.09 -16.83 -29.42
C ASN A 320 -37.34 -17.70 -29.72
N PRO A 321 -37.66 -18.76 -28.97
CA PRO A 321 -38.88 -19.54 -29.19
C PRO A 321 -40.13 -18.71 -28.97
N LEU A 322 -40.07 -17.71 -28.09
CA LEU A 322 -41.20 -16.86 -27.80
C LEU A 322 -41.52 -15.86 -28.93
N ALA A 323 -40.49 -15.34 -29.61
CA ALA A 323 -40.64 -14.59 -30.85
C ALA A 323 -41.24 -15.46 -31.96
N ALA A 324 -40.80 -16.72 -32.07
CA ALA A 324 -41.36 -17.66 -33.04
C ALA A 324 -42.84 -17.98 -32.75
N ILE A 325 -43.21 -18.20 -31.49
CA ILE A 325 -44.61 -18.41 -31.06
C ILE A 325 -45.47 -17.17 -31.37
N SER A 326 -44.96 -15.96 -31.10
CA SER A 326 -45.67 -14.71 -31.42
C SER A 326 -45.89 -14.57 -32.92
N HIS A 327 -44.85 -14.83 -33.73
CA HIS A 327 -44.93 -14.69 -35.18
C HIS A 327 -45.86 -15.73 -35.82
N ALA A 328 -45.81 -16.98 -35.36
CA ALA A 328 -46.77 -18.00 -35.76
C ALA A 328 -48.21 -17.60 -35.38
N GLY A 329 -48.39 -16.97 -34.22
CA GLY A 329 -49.67 -16.42 -33.79
C GLY A 329 -50.17 -15.28 -34.68
N ASP A 330 -49.28 -14.37 -35.11
CA ASP A 330 -49.64 -13.28 -36.02
C ASP A 330 -50.05 -13.81 -37.41
N LEU A 331 -49.31 -14.78 -37.97
CA LEU A 331 -49.65 -15.44 -39.23
C LEU A 331 -50.98 -16.20 -39.16
N LEU A 332 -51.25 -16.88 -38.04
CA LEU A 332 -52.54 -17.55 -37.82
C LEU A 332 -53.69 -16.56 -37.66
N ALA A 333 -53.43 -15.36 -37.12
CA ALA A 333 -54.44 -14.31 -36.99
C ALA A 333 -54.78 -13.66 -38.33
N GLU A 334 -53.81 -13.52 -39.24
CA GLU A 334 -54.03 -12.96 -40.59
C GLU A 334 -54.95 -13.83 -41.46
N GLY A 335 -54.95 -15.15 -41.25
CA GLY A 335 -55.80 -16.10 -41.97
C GLY A 335 -57.08 -16.53 -41.24
N ALA A 336 -57.34 -16.02 -40.03
CA ALA A 336 -58.45 -16.46 -39.20
C ALA A 336 -59.71 -15.61 -39.40
N GLU A 337 -60.74 -16.19 -40.03
CA GLU A 337 -62.07 -15.57 -40.15
C GLU A 337 -62.99 -15.91 -38.97
N ASP A 338 -62.75 -17.02 -38.27
CA ASP A 338 -63.60 -17.45 -37.16
C ASP A 338 -63.22 -16.78 -35.81
N PRO A 339 -64.20 -16.34 -35.00
CA PRO A 339 -63.94 -15.65 -33.73
C PRO A 339 -63.17 -16.49 -32.68
N ALA A 340 -63.24 -17.82 -32.76
CA ALA A 340 -62.60 -18.71 -31.79
C ALA A 340 -61.08 -18.79 -32.03
N THR A 341 -60.66 -18.92 -33.29
CA THR A 341 -59.25 -18.89 -33.69
C THR A 341 -58.63 -17.53 -33.37
N GLN A 342 -59.29 -16.42 -33.70
CA GLN A 342 -58.82 -15.07 -33.35
C GLN A 342 -58.63 -14.88 -31.83
N ARG A 343 -59.52 -15.47 -31.03
CA ARG A 343 -59.42 -15.45 -29.56
C ARG A 343 -58.22 -16.28 -29.08
N LEU A 344 -57.99 -17.46 -29.66
CA LEU A 344 -56.85 -18.32 -29.32
C LEU A 344 -55.51 -17.67 -29.69
N THR A 345 -55.37 -17.08 -30.87
CA THR A 345 -54.15 -16.36 -31.27
C THR A 345 -53.89 -15.14 -30.40
N ARG A 346 -54.94 -14.41 -30.00
CA ARG A 346 -54.82 -13.34 -29.01
C ARG A 346 -54.26 -13.85 -27.68
N ILE A 347 -54.80 -14.95 -27.14
CA ILE A 347 -54.32 -15.56 -25.89
C ILE A 347 -52.85 -15.97 -25.99
N VAL A 348 -52.44 -16.61 -27.09
CA VAL A 348 -51.05 -17.02 -27.32
C VAL A 348 -50.12 -15.81 -27.36
N ARG A 349 -50.49 -14.77 -28.11
CA ARG A 349 -49.71 -13.54 -28.23
C ARG A 349 -49.57 -12.81 -26.89
N ASP A 350 -50.65 -12.71 -26.13
CA ASP A 350 -50.65 -12.02 -24.84
C ASP A 350 -49.80 -12.78 -23.81
N ASN A 351 -49.84 -14.13 -23.81
CA ASN A 351 -48.95 -14.95 -22.98
C ASN A 351 -47.48 -14.85 -23.40
N ALA A 352 -47.21 -14.80 -24.70
CA ALA A 352 -45.86 -14.59 -25.21
C ALA A 352 -45.31 -13.24 -24.72
N LYS A 353 -46.02 -12.14 -24.95
CA LYS A 353 -45.64 -10.80 -24.45
C LYS A 353 -45.40 -10.80 -22.94
N ARG A 354 -46.27 -11.46 -22.18
CA ARG A 354 -46.14 -11.59 -20.71
C ARG A 354 -44.84 -12.28 -20.30
N ILE A 355 -44.49 -13.40 -20.94
CA ILE A 355 -43.24 -14.12 -20.62
C ILE A 355 -42.01 -13.32 -21.06
N ASN A 356 -42.06 -12.57 -22.17
CA ASN A 356 -40.95 -11.70 -22.55
C ASN A 356 -40.70 -10.61 -21.49
N GLY A 357 -41.76 -10.00 -20.97
CA GLY A 357 -41.66 -9.02 -19.87
C GLY A 357 -41.05 -9.62 -18.60
N LEU A 358 -41.50 -10.83 -18.22
CA LEU A 358 -40.91 -11.60 -17.12
C LEU A 358 -39.40 -11.83 -17.28
N VAL A 359 -38.98 -12.21 -18.49
CA VAL A 359 -37.56 -12.42 -18.81
C VAL A 359 -36.77 -11.11 -18.68
N GLU A 360 -37.33 -9.99 -19.12
CA GLU A 360 -36.72 -8.67 -18.99
C GLU A 360 -36.61 -8.22 -17.52
N GLU A 361 -37.64 -8.44 -16.70
CA GLU A 361 -37.63 -8.15 -15.26
C GLU A 361 -36.51 -8.92 -14.53
N VAL A 362 -36.34 -10.22 -14.81
CA VAL A 362 -35.30 -11.03 -14.16
C VAL A 362 -33.89 -10.64 -14.66
N LEU A 363 -33.77 -10.22 -15.92
CA LEU A 363 -32.50 -9.70 -16.47
C LEU A 363 -32.03 -8.44 -15.75
N MET A 364 -32.97 -7.56 -15.38
CA MET A 364 -32.68 -6.31 -14.67
C MET A 364 -32.08 -6.58 -13.28
N LEU A 365 -32.49 -7.66 -12.59
CA LEU A 365 -31.92 -8.07 -11.30
C LEU A 365 -30.42 -8.41 -11.37
N GLY A 366 -29.94 -8.82 -12.55
CA GLY A 366 -28.54 -9.17 -12.79
C GLY A 366 -27.64 -8.00 -13.19
N ARG A 367 -28.22 -6.90 -13.68
CA ARG A 367 -27.48 -5.75 -14.18
C ARG A 367 -27.45 -4.65 -13.14
N ARG A 368 -26.31 -4.50 -12.45
CA ARG A 368 -25.93 -3.20 -11.89
C ARG A 368 -25.50 -2.31 -13.05
N ASP A 369 -26.44 -1.60 -13.66
CA ASP A 369 -26.07 -0.44 -14.45
C ASP A 369 -25.37 0.57 -13.52
N ARG A 370 -24.37 1.28 -14.03
CA ARG A 370 -23.82 2.43 -13.31
C ARG A 370 -24.97 3.42 -13.16
N VAL A 371 -25.46 3.61 -11.94
CA VAL A 371 -26.49 4.59 -11.63
C VAL A 371 -26.07 5.95 -12.20
N LYS A 372 -26.87 6.50 -13.11
CA LYS A 372 -26.64 7.80 -13.73
C LYS A 372 -27.60 8.79 -13.09
N THR A 373 -27.23 9.26 -11.91
CA THR A 373 -28.02 10.26 -11.20
C THR A 373 -27.99 11.59 -11.93
N GLU A 374 -29.15 12.23 -12.02
CA GLU A 374 -29.33 13.58 -12.54
C GLU A 374 -30.32 14.36 -11.66
N THR A 375 -30.32 15.68 -11.78
CA THR A 375 -31.31 16.53 -11.10
C THR A 375 -32.64 16.45 -11.85
N ILE A 376 -33.65 15.85 -11.20
CA ILE A 376 -34.98 15.64 -11.77
C ILE A 376 -35.98 16.57 -11.09
N ARG A 377 -36.60 17.44 -11.87
CA ARG A 377 -37.75 18.23 -11.43
C ARG A 377 -39.00 17.34 -11.42
N LEU A 378 -39.52 17.04 -10.24
CA LEU A 378 -40.59 16.04 -10.07
C LEU A 378 -41.89 16.40 -10.78
N SER A 379 -42.25 17.69 -10.85
CA SER A 379 -43.47 18.13 -11.52
C SER A 379 -43.48 17.84 -13.01
N GLN A 380 -42.36 18.08 -13.70
CA GLN A 380 -42.20 17.76 -15.12
C GLN A 380 -42.13 16.25 -15.34
N PHE A 381 -41.34 15.56 -14.52
CA PHE A 381 -41.18 14.12 -14.62
C PHE A 381 -42.50 13.37 -14.44
N LEU A 382 -43.30 13.73 -13.42
CA LEU A 382 -44.58 13.06 -13.17
C LEU A 382 -45.61 13.33 -14.27
N ALA A 383 -45.63 14.52 -14.86
CA ALA A 383 -46.50 14.82 -15.99
C ALA A 383 -46.17 13.90 -17.18
N ASP A 384 -44.88 13.85 -17.58
CA ASP A 384 -44.42 12.99 -18.67
C ASP A 384 -44.68 11.50 -18.39
N PHE A 385 -44.46 11.06 -17.14
CA PHE A 385 -44.69 9.69 -16.71
C PHE A 385 -46.18 9.31 -16.77
N LEU A 386 -47.08 10.17 -16.29
CA LEU A 386 -48.52 9.88 -16.28
C LEU A 386 -49.11 9.88 -17.69
N ASP A 387 -48.62 10.73 -18.59
CA ASP A 387 -49.01 10.71 -20.01
C ASP A 387 -48.61 9.37 -20.65
N GLN A 388 -47.37 8.92 -20.44
CA GLN A 388 -46.90 7.62 -20.94
C GLN A 388 -47.67 6.45 -20.31
N PHE A 389 -47.93 6.51 -19.01
CA PHE A 389 -48.71 5.49 -18.31
C PHE A 389 -50.15 5.42 -18.84
N GLY A 390 -50.78 6.57 -19.10
CA GLY A 390 -52.11 6.67 -19.69
C GLY A 390 -52.18 6.12 -21.12
N MET A 391 -51.11 6.27 -21.91
CA MET A 391 -51.02 5.62 -23.24
C MET A 391 -50.92 4.09 -23.13
N ALA A 392 -50.18 3.57 -22.15
CA ALA A 392 -50.03 2.14 -21.92
C ALA A 392 -51.28 1.51 -21.28
N GLN A 393 -51.99 2.27 -20.44
CA GLN A 393 -53.19 1.84 -19.73
C GLN A 393 -54.32 2.88 -19.91
N PRO A 394 -55.07 2.81 -21.03
CA PRO A 394 -56.10 3.80 -21.37
C PRO A 394 -57.16 4.00 -20.28
N ASP A 395 -57.48 2.94 -19.53
CA ASP A 395 -58.45 3.01 -18.43
C ASP A 395 -58.01 3.89 -17.25
N ALA A 396 -56.70 4.10 -17.09
CA ALA A 396 -56.10 4.94 -16.05
C ALA A 396 -55.87 6.39 -16.51
N ALA A 397 -56.00 6.67 -17.81
CA ALA A 397 -55.69 7.98 -18.38
C ALA A 397 -56.55 9.09 -17.74
N GLY A 398 -55.88 10.09 -17.16
CA GLY A 398 -56.52 11.23 -16.50
C GLY A 398 -57.27 10.91 -15.19
N ARG A 399 -57.09 9.71 -14.61
CA ARG A 399 -57.76 9.30 -13.37
C ARG A 399 -56.87 9.29 -12.13
N ILE A 400 -55.55 9.37 -12.31
CA ILE A 400 -54.56 9.41 -11.23
C ILE A 400 -54.41 10.87 -10.78
N LEU A 401 -54.60 11.13 -9.49
CA LEU A 401 -54.42 12.46 -8.92
C LEU A 401 -52.96 12.70 -8.53
N THR A 402 -52.48 13.92 -8.75
CA THR A 402 -51.19 14.38 -8.26
C THR A 402 -51.38 15.55 -7.31
N ILE A 403 -50.73 15.47 -6.15
CA ILE A 403 -50.74 16.52 -5.13
C ILE A 403 -49.30 16.95 -4.89
N PHE A 404 -49.01 18.22 -5.16
CA PHE A 404 -47.70 18.81 -4.94
C PHE A 404 -47.77 19.79 -3.77
N HIS A 405 -47.16 19.43 -2.64
CA HIS A 405 -46.95 20.37 -1.53
C HIS A 405 -45.64 21.16 -1.69
N SER A 406 -44.76 20.72 -2.59
CA SER A 406 -43.51 21.38 -2.96
C SER A 406 -43.19 21.16 -4.45
N THR A 407 -42.37 22.05 -5.03
CA THR A 407 -41.86 21.94 -6.41
C THR A 407 -40.41 21.49 -6.44
N ASP A 408 -40.10 20.44 -5.67
CA ASP A 408 -38.73 20.04 -5.42
C ASP A 408 -38.09 19.29 -6.60
N SER A 409 -36.77 19.38 -6.64
CA SER A 409 -35.93 18.55 -7.51
C SER A 409 -35.18 17.54 -6.66
N ILE A 410 -35.07 16.31 -7.16
CA ILE A 410 -34.33 15.22 -6.50
C ILE A 410 -33.11 14.83 -7.33
N TYR A 411 -32.09 14.30 -6.67
CA TYR A 411 -30.92 13.74 -7.34
C TYR A 411 -31.10 12.23 -7.48
N PHE A 412 -31.46 11.75 -8.67
CA PHE A 412 -31.90 10.37 -8.88
C PHE A 412 -31.67 9.92 -10.32
N ASP A 413 -31.53 8.62 -10.57
CA ASP A 413 -31.51 8.06 -11.93
C ASP A 413 -32.91 8.07 -12.55
N ARG A 414 -33.07 8.80 -13.66
CA ARG A 414 -34.38 9.00 -14.31
C ARG A 414 -35.07 7.70 -14.72
N GLY A 415 -34.29 6.72 -15.19
CA GLY A 415 -34.82 5.41 -15.57
C GLY A 415 -35.28 4.61 -14.34
N HIS A 416 -34.47 4.62 -13.28
CA HIS A 416 -34.81 3.95 -12.02
C HIS A 416 -36.09 4.54 -11.41
N LEU A 417 -36.23 5.86 -11.38
CA LEU A 417 -37.43 6.53 -10.85
C LEU A 417 -38.69 6.14 -11.62
N GLY A 418 -38.61 6.13 -12.95
CA GLY A 418 -39.73 5.72 -13.82
C GLY A 418 -40.13 4.27 -13.58
N GLN A 419 -39.17 3.36 -13.42
CA GLN A 419 -39.44 1.96 -13.14
C GLN A 419 -40.08 1.75 -11.76
N ILE A 420 -39.57 2.42 -10.72
CA ILE A 420 -40.14 2.39 -9.38
C ILE A 420 -41.60 2.85 -9.43
N LEU A 421 -41.86 4.01 -10.03
CA LEU A 421 -43.22 4.57 -10.11
C LEU A 421 -44.14 3.71 -10.97
N SER A 422 -43.65 3.13 -12.08
CA SER A 422 -44.45 2.20 -12.88
C SER A 422 -44.90 0.98 -12.07
N ASN A 423 -44.02 0.43 -11.23
CA ASN A 423 -44.35 -0.70 -10.36
C ASN A 423 -45.35 -0.30 -9.27
N LEU A 424 -45.12 0.84 -8.60
CA LEU A 424 -45.98 1.31 -7.51
C LEU A 424 -47.36 1.72 -8.03
N VAL A 425 -47.42 2.57 -9.06
CA VAL A 425 -48.67 3.07 -9.65
C VAL A 425 -49.42 1.95 -10.36
N GLY A 426 -48.71 1.03 -11.03
CA GLY A 426 -49.33 -0.15 -11.64
C GLY A 426 -49.98 -1.07 -10.61
N ASN A 427 -49.34 -1.28 -9.45
CA ASN A 427 -49.92 -2.04 -8.35
C ASN A 427 -51.11 -1.29 -7.70
N ALA A 428 -50.93 0.00 -7.40
CA ALA A 428 -51.98 0.86 -6.86
C ALA A 428 -53.24 0.84 -7.74
N TRP A 429 -53.08 1.04 -9.06
CA TRP A 429 -54.19 1.01 -10.01
C TRP A 429 -54.89 -0.35 -10.07
N ARG A 430 -54.12 -1.45 -10.03
CA ARG A 430 -54.67 -2.82 -10.10
C ARG A 430 -55.58 -3.12 -8.92
N HIS A 431 -55.20 -2.68 -7.72
CA HIS A 431 -55.88 -2.97 -6.45
C HIS A 431 -56.86 -1.89 -5.97
N SER A 432 -56.84 -0.72 -6.60
CA SER A 432 -57.80 0.36 -6.36
C SER A 432 -59.21 0.05 -6.90
N SER A 433 -60.18 0.89 -6.53
CA SER A 433 -61.54 0.87 -7.07
C SER A 433 -61.64 1.34 -8.54
N ARG A 434 -60.53 1.84 -9.12
CA ARG A 434 -60.40 2.34 -10.52
C ARG A 434 -61.31 3.50 -10.91
N VAL A 435 -61.85 4.21 -9.92
CA VAL A 435 -62.55 5.48 -10.14
C VAL A 435 -61.56 6.65 -10.20
N HIS A 436 -62.03 7.82 -10.62
CA HIS A 436 -61.21 9.02 -10.64
C HIS A 436 -60.74 9.36 -9.21
N GLY A 437 -59.43 9.48 -9.00
CA GLY A 437 -58.84 9.72 -7.69
C GLY A 437 -58.64 8.49 -6.81
N ALA A 438 -58.92 7.28 -7.32
CA ALA A 438 -58.66 6.03 -6.60
C ALA A 438 -57.16 5.77 -6.36
N VAL A 439 -56.30 6.39 -7.17
CA VAL A 439 -54.85 6.41 -6.98
C VAL A 439 -54.39 7.86 -6.91
N CYS A 440 -53.56 8.16 -5.91
CA CYS A 440 -53.01 9.49 -5.68
C CYS A 440 -51.50 9.42 -5.48
N ILE A 441 -50.77 10.29 -6.19
CA ILE A 441 -49.34 10.52 -5.97
C ILE A 441 -49.19 11.85 -5.23
N GLU A 442 -48.73 11.79 -3.99
CA GLU A 442 -48.45 12.96 -3.16
C GLU A 442 -46.94 13.19 -3.05
N ILE A 443 -46.50 14.41 -3.34
CA ILE A 443 -45.11 14.84 -3.11
C ILE A 443 -45.09 15.80 -1.93
N ASN A 444 -44.26 15.46 -0.95
CA ASN A 444 -44.07 16.26 0.24
C ASN A 444 -42.58 16.45 0.54
N HIS A 445 -42.27 17.50 1.29
CA HIS A 445 -40.93 17.88 1.68
C HIS A 445 -40.81 17.85 3.21
N ILE A 446 -39.81 17.12 3.72
CA ILE A 446 -39.49 17.09 5.14
C ILE A 446 -37.98 17.29 5.31
N GLU A 447 -37.60 18.45 5.86
CA GLU A 447 -36.21 18.84 6.15
C GLU A 447 -35.25 18.77 4.94
N THR A 448 -34.57 17.64 4.75
CA THR A 448 -33.60 17.40 3.66
C THR A 448 -34.02 16.26 2.73
N GLN A 449 -35.26 15.80 2.87
CA GLN A 449 -35.80 14.65 2.13
C GLN A 449 -37.08 15.03 1.40
N VAL A 450 -37.20 14.49 0.19
CA VAL A 450 -38.45 14.52 -0.59
C VAL A 450 -39.13 13.17 -0.44
N LEU A 451 -40.39 13.20 -0.05
CA LEU A 451 -41.24 12.03 0.09
C LEU A 451 -42.19 11.96 -1.11
N ILE A 452 -42.11 10.86 -1.86
CA ILE A 452 -43.05 10.55 -2.94
C ILE A 452 -43.94 9.41 -2.43
N ARG A 453 -45.20 9.71 -2.18
CA ARG A 453 -46.20 8.75 -1.70
C ARG A 453 -47.12 8.34 -2.82
N VAL A 454 -47.25 7.05 -3.05
CA VAL A 454 -48.26 6.46 -3.94
C VAL A 454 -49.30 5.80 -3.05
N MET A 455 -50.54 6.28 -3.14
CA MET A 455 -51.66 5.88 -2.30
C MET A 455 -52.79 5.32 -3.18
N ASP A 456 -53.38 4.21 -2.75
CA ASP A 456 -54.63 3.68 -3.31
C ASP A 456 -55.72 3.49 -2.25
N ASP A 457 -56.97 3.46 -2.72
CA ASP A 457 -58.17 3.19 -1.93
C ASP A 457 -58.52 1.69 -1.79
N GLY A 458 -57.57 0.81 -2.12
CA GLY A 458 -57.71 -0.62 -1.99
C GLY A 458 -57.66 -1.13 -0.54
N PRO A 459 -57.91 -2.42 -0.32
CA PRO A 459 -58.00 -3.03 1.02
C PRO A 459 -56.66 -3.09 1.76
N GLY A 460 -55.55 -2.67 1.14
CA GLY A 460 -54.20 -2.83 1.67
C GLY A 460 -53.73 -4.29 1.70
N MET A 461 -52.70 -4.57 2.51
CA MET A 461 -52.09 -5.90 2.64
C MET A 461 -52.32 -6.48 4.04
N SER A 462 -52.52 -7.81 4.13
CA SER A 462 -52.56 -8.53 5.42
C SER A 462 -51.21 -8.43 6.15
N GLU A 463 -51.21 -8.58 7.48
CA GLU A 463 -49.97 -8.53 8.29
C GLU A 463 -48.91 -9.53 7.81
N ASP A 464 -49.32 -10.75 7.45
CA ASP A 464 -48.41 -11.76 6.90
C ASP A 464 -47.81 -11.33 5.55
N ALA A 465 -48.61 -10.71 4.67
CA ALA A 465 -48.12 -10.23 3.38
C ALA A 465 -47.14 -9.07 3.55
N GLN A 466 -47.33 -8.21 4.56
CA GLN A 466 -46.44 -7.09 4.84
C GLN A 466 -45.02 -7.54 5.20
N LEU A 467 -44.85 -8.70 5.84
CA LEU A 467 -43.53 -9.23 6.21
C LEU A 467 -42.71 -9.65 4.98
N HIS A 468 -43.37 -10.09 3.91
CA HIS A 468 -42.74 -10.67 2.72
C HIS A 468 -42.88 -9.80 1.46
N LEU A 469 -43.51 -8.62 1.54
CA LEU A 469 -43.92 -7.83 0.38
C LEU A 469 -42.75 -7.39 -0.55
N PHE A 470 -41.53 -7.34 -0.02
CA PHE A 470 -40.32 -7.01 -0.75
C PHE A 470 -39.43 -8.22 -1.05
N GLU A 471 -39.86 -9.45 -0.73
CA GLU A 471 -39.13 -10.65 -1.11
C GLU A 471 -39.33 -10.96 -2.60
N PRO A 472 -38.29 -11.45 -3.30
CA PRO A 472 -38.43 -11.83 -4.69
C PRO A 472 -39.43 -12.99 -4.85
N PHE A 473 -40.27 -12.91 -5.89
CA PHE A 473 -41.31 -13.89 -6.23
C PHE A 473 -42.50 -13.97 -5.28
N PHE A 474 -42.58 -13.09 -4.28
CA PHE A 474 -43.74 -13.00 -3.42
C PHE A 474 -44.89 -12.28 -4.13
N THR A 475 -46.06 -12.92 -4.21
CA THR A 475 -47.28 -12.35 -4.81
C THR A 475 -48.51 -12.99 -4.19
N THR A 476 -49.57 -12.21 -4.02
CA THR A 476 -50.90 -12.69 -3.61
C THR A 476 -51.82 -12.94 -4.81
N GLU A 477 -51.40 -12.58 -6.02
CA GLU A 477 -52.14 -12.79 -7.27
C GLU A 477 -51.58 -13.94 -8.12
N SER A 478 -52.48 -14.67 -8.76
CA SER A 478 -52.16 -15.81 -9.65
C SER A 478 -51.44 -15.42 -10.94
N THR A 479 -51.50 -14.15 -11.35
CA THR A 479 -50.85 -13.63 -12.56
C THR A 479 -49.65 -12.73 -12.28
N GLY A 480 -49.37 -12.44 -11.00
CA GLY A 480 -48.26 -11.57 -10.59
C GLY A 480 -46.91 -12.26 -10.63
N THR A 481 -45.87 -11.52 -11.02
CA THR A 481 -44.48 -12.05 -11.10
C THR A 481 -43.80 -12.08 -9.73
N GLY A 482 -44.29 -11.27 -8.79
CA GLY A 482 -43.70 -11.07 -7.46
C GLY A 482 -42.34 -10.38 -7.47
N LEU A 483 -41.92 -9.81 -8.62
CA LEU A 483 -40.63 -9.13 -8.75
C LEU A 483 -40.74 -7.61 -8.67
N GLY A 484 -41.90 -7.02 -8.98
CA GLY A 484 -42.05 -5.56 -9.10
C GLY A 484 -41.65 -4.77 -7.86
N LEU A 485 -42.16 -5.15 -6.68
CA LEU A 485 -41.83 -4.46 -5.41
C LEU A 485 -40.38 -4.71 -4.98
N TYR A 486 -39.86 -5.92 -5.20
CA TYR A 486 -38.46 -6.24 -4.95
C TYR A 486 -37.52 -5.37 -5.80
N ILE A 487 -37.78 -5.28 -7.11
CA ILE A 487 -37.04 -4.42 -8.05
C ILE A 487 -37.14 -2.95 -7.61
N ALA A 488 -38.34 -2.48 -7.27
CA ALA A 488 -38.52 -1.09 -6.83
C ALA A 488 -37.67 -0.77 -5.59
N ARG A 489 -37.55 -1.70 -4.64
CA ARG A 489 -36.71 -1.54 -3.45
C ARG A 489 -35.22 -1.55 -3.78
N GLU A 490 -34.75 -2.47 -4.59
CA GLU A 490 -33.33 -2.53 -4.99
C GLU A 490 -32.93 -1.28 -5.81
N LEU A 491 -33.80 -0.75 -6.67
CA LEU A 491 -33.57 0.49 -7.41
C LEU A 491 -33.57 1.73 -6.52
N ALA A 492 -34.41 1.75 -5.46
CA ALA A 492 -34.39 2.80 -4.46
C ALA A 492 -33.07 2.77 -3.67
N GLU A 493 -32.68 1.61 -3.15
CA GLU A 493 -31.43 1.43 -2.40
C GLU A 493 -30.20 1.75 -3.26
N ALA A 494 -30.23 1.46 -4.57
CA ALA A 494 -29.17 1.84 -5.51
C ALA A 494 -29.01 3.36 -5.70
N ASN A 495 -30.05 4.15 -5.41
CA ASN A 495 -30.05 5.62 -5.48
C ASN A 495 -29.93 6.27 -4.09
N ASP A 496 -29.46 5.54 -3.08
CA ASP A 496 -29.40 6.00 -1.69
C ASP A 496 -30.78 6.48 -1.16
N ALA A 497 -31.86 5.90 -1.69
CA ALA A 497 -33.24 6.18 -1.30
C ALA A 497 -33.85 4.98 -0.57
N ARG A 498 -34.94 5.22 0.16
CA ARG A 498 -35.65 4.19 0.93
C ARG A 498 -37.09 4.05 0.46
N LEU A 499 -37.54 2.83 0.21
CA LEU A 499 -38.91 2.51 -0.12
C LEU A 499 -39.57 1.73 1.02
N ASP A 500 -40.64 2.28 1.58
CA ASP A 500 -41.40 1.68 2.69
C ASP A 500 -42.88 1.56 2.35
N TYR A 501 -43.55 0.61 2.99
CA TYR A 501 -45.01 0.48 3.00
C TYR A 501 -45.57 1.05 4.31
N ILE A 502 -46.63 1.85 4.24
CA ILE A 502 -47.26 2.53 5.40
C ILE A 502 -48.70 2.03 5.57
N PRO A 503 -49.00 1.19 6.58
CA PRO A 503 -50.38 0.83 6.90
C PRO A 503 -51.11 1.96 7.66
N PRO A 504 -52.45 2.03 7.65
CA PRO A 504 -53.40 1.16 6.92
C PRO A 504 -53.62 1.61 5.46
N GLY A 505 -53.99 0.66 4.58
CA GLY A 505 -54.31 0.93 3.17
C GLY A 505 -53.17 0.66 2.19
N GLY A 506 -53.29 1.08 0.93
CA GLY A 506 -52.28 0.86 -0.10
C GLY A 506 -51.30 2.02 -0.24
N VAL A 507 -50.50 2.32 0.80
CA VAL A 507 -49.56 3.45 0.78
C VAL A 507 -48.11 2.99 0.70
N PHE A 508 -47.42 3.40 -0.36
CA PHE A 508 -45.98 3.24 -0.52
C PHE A 508 -45.29 4.60 -0.49
N CYS A 509 -44.23 4.73 0.30
CA CYS A 509 -43.48 5.96 0.47
C CYS A 509 -42.03 5.77 0.02
N LEU A 510 -41.63 6.48 -1.02
CA LEU A 510 -40.24 6.59 -1.46
C LEU A 510 -39.63 7.86 -0.86
N SER A 511 -38.57 7.70 -0.08
CA SER A 511 -37.83 8.78 0.59
C SER A 511 -36.51 9.01 -0.13
N CYS A 512 -36.36 10.18 -0.75
CA CYS A 512 -35.21 10.56 -1.58
C CYS A 512 -34.49 11.79 -1.01
N HIS A 513 -33.21 11.95 -1.34
CA HIS A 513 -32.47 13.17 -1.02
C HIS A 513 -32.86 14.33 -1.96
N LEU A 514 -32.97 15.54 -1.38
CA LEU A 514 -33.14 16.77 -2.15
C LEU A 514 -31.90 17.00 -3.03
N ALA A 515 -32.10 17.50 -4.26
CA ALA A 515 -30.98 18.02 -5.04
C ALA A 515 -30.46 19.29 -4.37
N TYR A 516 -29.18 19.31 -3.99
CA TYR A 516 -28.51 20.54 -3.56
C TYR A 516 -28.29 21.44 -4.79
N GLU A 517 -28.59 22.73 -4.68
CA GLU A 517 -28.21 23.74 -5.68
C GLU A 517 -26.68 23.88 -5.83
#